data_AF-A0A7V9C0E1-F1
#
_entry.id   AF-A0A7V9C0E1-F1
#
_cell.length_a   1.000
_cell.length_b   1.000
_cell.length_c   1.000
_cell.angle_alpha   90.00
_cell.angle_beta   90.00
_cell.angle_gamma   90.00
#
_symmetry.space_group_name_H-M   'P 1'
#
loop_
_entity.id
_entity.type
_entity.pdbx_description
1 polymer ?
#
loop_
_entity_poly.entity_id
_entity_poly.type
_entity_poly.pdbx_seq_one_letter_code
_entity_poly.pdbx_strand_id
1 'polypeptide(L)' 'MAATVGPTTPIELVEGVYERYPQRLDVTRRRLGRPLTFAEKVLFAHADDPETVGTNRGGEYSDYRPD' A
#
# COMPACT_ATOMS: atom_id res chain seq x y z
N MET A 1 18.19 25.39 23.67
CA MET A 1 18.28 23.97 23.29
C MET A 1 17.27 23.74 22.18
N ALA A 2 17.69 23.30 20.99
CA ALA A 2 16.77 23.06 19.88
C ALA A 2 15.96 21.79 20.18
N ALA A 3 14.64 21.90 20.18
CA ALA A 3 13.77 20.74 20.27
C ALA A 3 13.97 19.89 19.00
N THR A 4 14.38 18.64 19.16
CA THR A 4 14.40 17.67 18.07
C THR A 4 12.96 17.42 17.64
N VAL A 5 12.57 17.95 16.48
CA VAL A 5 11.29 17.61 15.84
C VAL A 5 11.39 16.18 15.36
N GLY A 6 10.72 15.28 16.08
CA GLY A 6 10.50 13.89 15.67
C GLY A 6 9.16 13.71 14.97
N PRO A 7 8.94 12.56 14.31
CA PRO A 7 7.64 12.23 13.75
C PRO A 7 6.58 12.22 14.86
N THR A 8 5.44 12.86 14.60
CA THR A 8 4.29 12.91 15.52
C THR A 8 3.30 11.76 15.32
N THR A 9 3.52 10.94 14.30
CA THR A 9 2.68 9.77 14.00
C THR A 9 2.92 8.69 15.07
N PRO A 10 1.87 8.25 15.79
CA PRO A 10 1.96 7.11 16.70
C PRO A 10 2.54 5.87 16.00
N ILE A 11 3.47 5.18 16.66
CA ILE A 11 4.16 4.02 16.06
C ILE A 11 3.18 2.87 15.79
N GLU A 12 2.16 2.72 16.64
CA GLU A 12 1.15 1.68 16.53
C GLU A 12 0.31 1.83 15.25
N LEU A 13 0.10 3.07 14.79
CA LEU A 13 -0.56 3.33 13.50
C LEU A 13 0.31 2.86 12.34
N VAL A 14 1.62 3.15 12.41
CA VAL A 14 2.58 2.74 11.38
C VAL A 14 2.68 1.22 11.33
N GLU A 15 2.84 0.57 12.47
CA GLU A 15 2.92 -0.90 12.58
C GLU A 15 1.66 -1.56 12.01
N GLY A 16 0.47 -1.10 12.41
CA GLY A 16 -0.79 -1.65 11.90
C GLY A 16 -1.00 -1.47 10.39
N VAL A 17 -0.42 -0.42 9.79
CA VAL A 17 -0.39 -0.27 8.33
C VAL A 17 0.48 -1.35 7.68
N TYR A 18 1.75 -1.42 8.09
CA TYR A 18 2.73 -2.31 7.47
C TYR A 18 2.44 -3.80 7.71
N GLU A 19 1.81 -4.16 8.83
CA GLU A 19 1.36 -5.53 9.11
C GLU A 19 0.39 -6.07 8.05
N ARG A 20 -0.40 -5.20 7.41
CA ARG A 20 -1.37 -5.59 6.37
C ARG A 20 -0.71 -5.85 5.01
N TYR A 21 0.52 -5.36 4.80
CA TYR A 21 1.14 -5.35 3.47
C TYR A 21 1.39 -6.75 2.90
N PRO A 22 1.95 -7.73 3.64
CA PRO A 22 2.24 -9.05 3.10
C PRO A 22 1.01 -9.69 2.43
N GLN A 23 -0.14 -9.71 3.12
CA GLN A 23 -1.38 -10.26 2.61
C GLN A 23 -1.84 -9.55 1.33
N ARG A 24 -1.83 -8.21 1.32
CA ARG A 24 -2.28 -7.42 0.15
C ARG A 24 -1.37 -7.65 -1.05
N LEU A 25 -0.06 -7.70 -0.84
CA LEU A 25 0.91 -7.99 -1.89
C LEU A 25 0.78 -9.40 -2.46
N ASP A 26 0.40 -10.38 -1.64
CA ASP A 26 0.14 -11.75 -2.10
C ASP A 26 -1.09 -11.82 -3.01
N VAL A 27 -2.17 -11.11 -2.66
CA VAL A 27 -3.33 -10.93 -3.54
C VAL A 27 -2.90 -10.32 -4.87
N THR A 28 -2.12 -9.25 -4.85
CA THR A 28 -1.65 -8.60 -6.08
C THR A 28 -0.77 -9.50 -6.92
N ARG A 29 0.19 -10.23 -6.33
CA ARG A 29 1.04 -11.19 -7.05
C ARG A 29 0.21 -12.25 -7.75
N ARG A 30 -0.81 -12.79 -7.07
CA ARG A 30 -1.75 -13.76 -7.64
C ARG A 30 -2.54 -13.15 -8.80
N ARG A 31 -3.07 -11.92 -8.63
CA ARG A 31 -3.87 -11.24 -9.67
C ARG A 31 -3.07 -10.89 -10.91
N LEU A 32 -1.83 -10.42 -10.75
CA LEU A 32 -0.99 -9.98 -11.87
C LEU A 32 -0.15 -11.09 -12.51
N GLY A 33 0.09 -12.20 -11.80
CA GLY A 33 0.87 -13.33 -12.32
C GLY A 33 2.33 -13.02 -12.62
N ARG A 34 2.89 -11.94 -12.05
CA ARG A 34 4.27 -11.49 -12.27
C ARG A 34 4.86 -10.78 -11.05
N PRO A 35 6.20 -10.59 -10.98
CA PRO A 35 6.81 -9.75 -9.96
C PRO A 35 6.26 -8.32 -9.97
N LEU A 36 6.18 -7.72 -8.77
CA LEU A 36 5.69 -6.36 -8.56
C LEU A 36 6.84 -5.37 -8.58
N THR A 37 6.65 -4.25 -9.28
CA THR A 37 7.52 -3.08 -9.13
C THR A 37 7.32 -2.45 -7.75
N PHE A 38 8.24 -1.56 -7.35
CA PHE A 38 8.09 -0.83 -6.09
C PHE A 38 6.80 0.00 -6.06
N ALA A 39 6.51 0.74 -7.14
CA ALA A 39 5.30 1.54 -7.25
C ALA A 39 4.02 0.67 -7.15
N GLU A 40 4.00 -0.52 -7.76
CA GLU A 40 2.88 -1.46 -7.60
C GLU A 40 2.73 -1.90 -6.16
N LYS A 41 3.83 -2.26 -5.48
CA LYS A 41 3.74 -2.65 -4.07
C LYS A 41 3.11 -1.56 -3.21
N VAL A 42 3.53 -0.30 -3.41
CA VAL A 42 2.95 0.85 -2.70
C VAL A 42 1.47 1.00 -3.05
N LEU A 43 1.12 1.09 -4.33
CA LEU A 43 -0.27 1.31 -4.74
C LEU A 43 -1.21 0.21 -4.23
N PHE A 44 -0.87 -1.07 -4.43
CA PHE A 44 -1.74 -2.16 -4.02
C PHE A 44 -1.78 -2.39 -2.50
N ALA A 45 -0.70 -2.05 -1.78
CA ALA A 45 -0.75 -2.02 -0.32
C ALA A 45 -1.77 -1.00 0.20
N HIS A 46 -1.98 0.11 -0.54
CA HIS A 46 -2.95 1.16 -0.23
C HIS A 46 -4.25 1.06 -1.04
N ALA A 47 -4.54 -0.04 -1.73
CA ALA A 47 -5.83 -0.19 -2.41
C ALA A 47 -7.00 0.01 -1.44
N ASP A 48 -8.20 0.37 -1.89
CA ASP A 48 -9.39 0.22 -1.04
C ASP A 48 -9.60 -1.29 -0.76
N ASP A 49 -9.73 -2.07 -1.83
CA ASP A 49 -9.77 -3.54 -1.81
C ASP A 49 -8.76 -4.12 -2.84
N PRO A 50 -7.73 -4.88 -2.42
CA PRO A 50 -6.72 -5.41 -3.31
C PRO A 50 -7.26 -6.51 -4.23
N GLU A 51 -8.44 -7.07 -3.96
CA GLU A 51 -9.08 -8.09 -4.81
C GLU A 51 -9.79 -7.47 -6.02
N THR A 52 -10.29 -6.24 -5.87
CA THR A 52 -11.18 -5.61 -6.86
C THR A 52 -10.61 -4.34 -7.47
N VAL A 53 -9.62 -3.70 -6.85
CA VAL A 53 -8.99 -2.48 -7.40
C VAL A 53 -8.48 -2.72 -8.83
N GLY A 54 -8.62 -1.68 -9.67
CA GLY A 54 -8.16 -1.70 -11.05
C GLY A 54 -6.68 -2.04 -11.18
N THR A 55 -6.32 -2.72 -12.26
CA THR A 55 -4.94 -3.18 -12.51
C THR A 55 -4.42 -2.73 -13.87
N ASN A 56 -5.29 -2.21 -14.73
CA ASN A 56 -4.92 -1.74 -16.05
C ASN A 56 -4.21 -0.39 -16.00
N ARG A 57 -2.93 -0.38 -16.35
CA ARG A 57 -2.08 0.81 -16.29
C ARG A 57 -2.54 1.85 -17.31
N GLY A 58 -2.85 3.05 -16.83
CA GLY A 58 -3.24 4.18 -17.68
C GLY A 58 -4.62 4.04 -18.34
N GLY A 59 -5.38 2.98 -18.02
CA GLY A 59 -6.70 2.72 -18.59
C GLY A 59 -7.82 2.65 -17.57
N GLU A 60 -7.50 2.54 -16.28
CA GLU A 60 -8.48 2.42 -15.20
C GLU A 60 -8.21 3.47 -14.12
N TYR A 61 -9.30 3.99 -13.55
CA TYR A 61 -9.24 4.66 -12.25
C TYR A 61 -9.24 3.58 -11.16
N SER A 62 -8.51 3.82 -10.08
CA SER A 62 -8.31 2.84 -9.02
C SER A 62 -8.40 3.55 -7.68
N ASP A 63 -9.24 3.02 -6.80
CA ASP A 63 -9.48 3.61 -5.49
C ASP A 63 -8.44 3.14 -4.48
N TYR A 64 -7.87 4.10 -3.76
CA TYR A 64 -6.83 3.89 -2.76
C TYR A 64 -7.20 4.57 -1.45
N ARG A 65 -6.68 4.05 -0.34
CA ARG A 65 -6.71 4.65 1.00
C ARG A 65 -5.29 5.07 1.39
N PRO A 66 -4.94 6.36 1.22
CA PRO A 66 -3.71 6.89 1.79
C PRO A 66 -3.68 6.69 3.31
N ASP A 67 -2.49 6.48 3.85
CA ASP A 67 -2.25 6.39 5.30
C ASP A 67 -2.47 7.73 6.02
#